data_AF-A0A0R1V045-F1
#
_entry.id   AF-A0A0R1V045-F1
#
_cell.length_a   1.000
_cell.length_b   1.000
_cell.length_c   1.000
_cell.angle_alpha   90.00
_cell.angle_beta   90.00
_cell.angle_gamma   90.00
#
_symmetry.space_group_name_H-M   'P 1'
#
loop_
_entity.id
_entity.type
_entity.pdbx_description
1 polymer ?
#
loop_
_entity_poly.entity_id
_entity_poly.type
_entity_poly.pdbx_seq_one_letter_code
_entity_poly.pdbx_strand_id
1 'polypeptide(L)'
;MRKEQNSLKMIVLTGLFAAIIYLGIFILRIPIPALVGRPFIHFGNTLAALAVLFLGLRNGVLAGAIGLGGFDILNGYALTSWLTILEVIIVGIVLNAVFKAFGYQDTKRNIILLGITAGATKILTSYCTAIIEALMVGTSFKTAIVASFLSLPATVINSISTAICVPLLYFTFRTVISATTHGSR
;
A
#
# COMPACT_ATOMS: atom_id res chain seq x y z
N MET A 1 -0.15 -22.55 21.47
CA MET A 1 1.15 -22.75 20.80
C MET A 1 1.03 -22.29 19.35
N ARG A 2 1.65 -21.15 19.00
CA ARG A 2 1.67 -20.59 17.65
C ARG A 2 2.62 -21.46 16.82
N LYS A 3 2.10 -22.47 16.11
CA LYS A 3 2.92 -23.34 15.24
C LYS A 3 3.77 -22.44 14.35
N GLU A 4 5.09 -22.65 14.37
CA GLU A 4 6.02 -21.96 13.50
C GLU A 4 5.56 -22.16 12.04
N GLN A 5 4.97 -21.11 11.46
CA GLN A 5 4.89 -21.03 10.01
C GLN A 5 6.33 -21.07 9.51
N ASN A 6 6.64 -22.05 8.67
CA ASN A 6 7.98 -22.30 8.15
C ASN A 6 8.63 -20.98 7.70
N SER A 7 9.65 -20.52 8.44
CA SER A 7 10.22 -19.16 8.31
C SER A 7 10.69 -18.87 6.88
N LEU A 8 11.30 -19.87 6.22
CA LEU A 8 11.75 -19.78 4.84
C LEU A 8 10.59 -19.48 3.88
N LYS A 9 9.45 -20.13 4.06
CA LYS A 9 8.26 -19.94 3.21
C LYS A 9 7.72 -18.52 3.32
N MET A 10 7.67 -17.96 4.53
CA MET A 10 7.24 -16.58 4.74
C MET A 10 8.23 -15.58 4.16
N ILE A 11 9.54 -15.85 4.22
CA ILE A 11 10.56 -15.03 3.56
C ILE A 11 10.35 -15.04 2.04
N VAL A 12 10.18 -16.22 1.44
CA VAL A 12 9.93 -16.35 -0.02
C VAL A 12 8.67 -15.61 -0.44
N LEU A 13 7.56 -15.77 0.30
CA LEU A 13 6.32 -15.05 0.00
C LEU A 13 6.48 -13.54 0.17
N THR A 14 7.21 -13.09 1.19
CA THR A 14 7.50 -11.65 1.40
C THR A 14 8.29 -11.09 0.22
N GLY A 15 9.32 -11.81 -0.25
CA GLY A 15 10.10 -11.43 -1.43
C GLY A 15 9.26 -11.41 -2.72
N LEU A 16 8.39 -12.40 -2.92
CA LEU A 16 7.49 -12.45 -4.07
C LEU A 16 6.49 -11.29 -4.06
N PHE A 17 5.89 -10.97 -2.91
CA PHE A 17 5.02 -9.81 -2.78
C PHE A 17 5.79 -8.51 -3.02
N ALA A 18 7.01 -8.36 -2.50
CA ALA A 18 7.84 -7.19 -2.76
C ALA A 18 8.10 -7.01 -4.26
N ALA A 19 8.44 -8.09 -4.97
CA ALA A 19 8.67 -8.09 -6.41
C ALA A 19 7.40 -7.70 -7.19
N ILE A 20 6.24 -8.29 -6.85
CA ILE A 20 4.97 -7.98 -7.52
C ILE A 20 4.52 -6.55 -7.22
N ILE A 21 4.75 -6.03 -6.01
CA ILE A 21 4.45 -4.63 -5.65
C ILE A 21 5.30 -3.67 -6.50
N TYR A 22 6.60 -3.93 -6.61
CA TYR A 22 7.51 -3.16 -7.46
C TYR A 22 7.03 -3.17 -8.93
N LEU A 23 6.83 -4.37 -9.49
CA LEU A 23 6.40 -4.53 -10.88
C LEU A 23 5.01 -3.92 -11.13
N GLY A 24 4.12 -3.99 -10.15
CA GLY A 24 2.78 -3.41 -10.22
C GLY A 24 2.81 -1.91 -10.48
N ILE A 25 3.74 -1.17 -9.87
CA ILE A 25 3.91 0.27 -10.15
C ILE A 25 4.72 0.50 -11.42
N PHE A 26 5.75 -0.30 -11.62
CA PHE A 26 6.64 -0.13 -12.77
C PHE A 26 5.89 -0.32 -14.10
N ILE A 27 5.03 -1.33 -14.18
CA ILE A 27 4.36 -1.74 -15.42
C ILE A 27 2.94 -1.15 -15.53
N LEU A 28 2.14 -1.17 -14.47
CA LEU A 28 0.71 -0.83 -14.56
C LEU A 28 0.49 0.68 -14.37
N ARG A 29 0.79 1.47 -15.40
CA ARG A 29 0.67 2.92 -15.39
C ARG A 29 -0.51 3.41 -16.23
N ILE A 30 -1.67 3.50 -15.61
CA ILE A 30 -2.85 4.12 -16.22
C ILE A 30 -2.87 5.60 -15.80
N PRO A 31 -2.65 6.57 -16.69
CA PRO A 31 -2.53 7.98 -16.32
C PRO A 31 -3.86 8.52 -15.76
N ILE A 32 -3.75 9.39 -14.74
CA ILE A 32 -4.90 10.06 -14.12
C ILE A 32 -4.83 11.55 -14.46
N PRO A 33 -5.94 12.19 -14.85
CA PRO A 33 -5.99 13.64 -15.01
C PRO A 33 -5.65 14.35 -13.69
N ALA A 34 -4.71 15.30 -13.71
CA ALA A 34 -4.32 16.05 -12.53
C ALA A 34 -3.87 17.47 -12.86
N LEU A 35 -4.05 18.37 -11.89
CA LEU A 35 -3.57 19.76 -11.95
C LEU A 35 -2.06 19.87 -11.68
N VAL A 36 -1.51 18.93 -10.91
CA VAL A 36 -0.10 18.91 -10.49
C VAL A 36 0.49 17.54 -10.79
N GLY A 37 1.64 17.51 -11.45
CA GLY A 37 2.38 16.30 -11.77
C GLY A 37 1.74 15.46 -12.87
N ARG A 38 2.18 14.19 -12.97
CA ARG A 38 1.67 13.19 -13.92
C ARG A 38 1.33 11.89 -13.19
N PRO A 39 0.33 11.92 -12.29
CA PRO A 39 -0.01 10.74 -11.52
C PRO A 39 -0.63 9.67 -12.43
N PHE A 40 -0.54 8.44 -11.96
CA PHE A 40 -1.15 7.27 -12.57
C PHE A 40 -1.78 6.43 -11.47
N ILE A 41 -2.57 5.42 -11.86
CA ILE A 41 -3.16 4.47 -10.93
C ILE A 41 -2.04 3.70 -10.23
N HIS A 42 -1.91 3.91 -8.93
CA HIS A 42 -0.80 3.43 -8.13
C HIS A 42 -1.12 2.05 -7.55
N PHE A 43 -1.12 1.02 -8.42
CA PHE A 43 -1.46 -0.35 -8.05
C PHE A 43 -0.61 -0.93 -6.92
N GLY A 44 0.63 -0.45 -6.73
CA GLY A 44 1.46 -0.90 -5.62
C GLY A 44 0.87 -0.61 -4.24
N ASN A 45 0.04 0.43 -4.07
CA ASN A 45 -0.64 0.68 -2.78
C ASN A 45 -1.68 -0.41 -2.48
N THR A 46 -2.42 -0.82 -3.51
CA THR A 46 -3.35 -1.95 -3.43
C THR A 46 -2.61 -3.24 -3.08
N LEU A 47 -1.51 -3.52 -3.78
CA LEU A 47 -0.73 -4.73 -3.58
C LEU A 47 -0.03 -4.76 -2.21
N ALA A 48 0.42 -3.62 -1.70
CA ALA A 48 0.97 -3.50 -0.35
C ALA A 48 -0.11 -3.74 0.73
N ALA A 49 -1.31 -3.20 0.56
CA ALA A 49 -2.44 -3.49 1.44
C ALA A 49 -2.78 -5.00 1.44
N LEU A 50 -2.82 -5.63 0.26
CA LEU A 50 -3.01 -7.09 0.15
C LEU A 50 -1.89 -7.88 0.82
N ALA A 51 -0.64 -7.45 0.70
CA ALA A 51 0.49 -8.08 1.38
C ALA A 51 0.29 -8.07 2.91
N VAL A 52 -0.20 -6.97 3.47
CA VAL A 52 -0.53 -6.88 4.91
C VAL A 52 -1.68 -7.81 5.27
N LEU A 53 -2.74 -7.89 4.45
CA LEU A 53 -3.88 -8.76 4.72
C LEU A 53 -3.54 -10.26 4.61
N PHE A 54 -2.63 -10.64 3.71
CA PHE A 54 -2.26 -12.05 3.49
C PHE A 54 -1.08 -12.52 4.33
N LEU A 55 -0.04 -11.69 4.49
CA LEU A 55 1.20 -12.07 5.20
C LEU A 55 1.22 -11.56 6.65
N GLY A 56 0.23 -10.77 7.05
CA GLY A 56 0.16 -10.08 8.33
C GLY A 56 1.03 -8.82 8.38
N LEU A 57 0.93 -8.09 9.49
CA LEU A 57 1.58 -6.78 9.66
C LEU A 57 3.08 -6.80 9.33
N ARG A 58 3.86 -7.67 9.98
CA ARG A 58 5.33 -7.66 9.86
C ARG A 58 5.78 -7.92 8.42
N ASN A 59 5.37 -9.04 7.84
CA ASN A 59 5.84 -9.46 6.53
C ASN A 59 5.20 -8.63 5.40
N GLY A 60 3.94 -8.25 5.54
CA GLY A 60 3.26 -7.40 4.56
C GLY A 60 3.83 -5.99 4.50
N VAL A 61 4.13 -5.37 5.65
CA VAL A 61 4.83 -4.07 5.69
C VAL A 61 6.23 -4.17 5.12
N LEU A 62 6.99 -5.23 5.44
CA LEU A 62 8.30 -5.46 4.84
C LEU A 62 8.22 -5.59 3.31
N ALA A 63 7.27 -6.39 2.80
CA ALA A 63 7.06 -6.54 1.37
C ALA A 63 6.70 -5.20 0.71
N GLY A 64 5.79 -4.43 1.30
CA GLY A 64 5.41 -3.11 0.81
C GLY A 64 6.57 -2.11 0.86
N ALA A 65 7.33 -2.06 1.94
CA ALA A 65 8.45 -1.15 2.10
C ALA A 65 9.56 -1.45 1.09
N ILE A 66 9.91 -2.73 0.89
CA ILE A 66 10.91 -3.14 -0.10
C ILE A 66 10.39 -2.90 -1.52
N GLY A 67 9.15 -3.27 -1.82
CA GLY A 67 8.58 -3.12 -3.15
C GLY A 67 8.40 -1.66 -3.56
N LEU A 68 7.72 -0.87 -2.74
CA LEU A 68 7.44 0.55 -3.00
C LEU A 68 8.68 1.43 -2.80
N GLY A 69 9.35 1.29 -1.67
CA GLY A 69 10.56 2.05 -1.40
C GLY A 69 11.69 1.71 -2.37
N GLY A 70 11.83 0.43 -2.73
CA GLY A 70 12.78 -0.02 -3.76
C GLY A 70 12.43 0.51 -5.15
N PHE A 71 11.15 0.61 -5.49
CA PHE A 71 10.71 1.30 -6.72
C PHE A 71 11.21 2.75 -6.73
N ASP A 72 10.95 3.50 -5.65
CA ASP A 72 11.35 4.90 -5.57
C ASP A 72 12.87 5.09 -5.68
N ILE A 73 13.64 4.25 -4.98
CA ILE A 73 15.11 4.29 -5.02
C ILE A 73 15.63 4.07 -6.45
N LEU A 74 15.06 3.11 -7.17
CA LEU A 74 15.54 2.70 -8.49
C LEU A 74 14.97 3.52 -9.65
N ASN A 75 13.95 4.36 -9.42
CA ASN A 75 13.23 5.08 -10.48
C ASN A 75 13.26 6.61 -10.31
N GLY A 76 14.26 7.15 -9.60
CA GLY A 76 14.50 8.60 -9.54
C GLY A 76 13.82 9.33 -8.39
N TYR A 77 13.25 8.60 -7.42
CA TYR A 77 12.57 9.13 -6.23
C TYR A 77 13.31 8.74 -4.93
N ALA A 78 14.61 8.46 -5.00
CA ALA A 78 15.40 7.97 -3.87
C ALA A 78 15.35 8.90 -2.63
N LEU A 79 15.30 10.22 -2.84
CA LEU A 79 15.24 11.21 -1.75
C LEU A 79 13.91 11.20 -0.98
N THR A 80 12.83 10.76 -1.62
CA THR A 80 11.49 10.72 -1.03
C THR A 80 11.06 9.30 -0.66
N SER A 81 11.81 8.27 -1.07
CA SER A 81 11.53 6.84 -0.79
C SER A 81 11.23 6.53 0.69
N TRP A 82 11.91 7.20 1.61
CA TRP A 82 11.69 7.00 3.05
C TRP A 82 10.28 7.45 3.49
N LEU A 83 9.68 8.44 2.83
CA LEU A 83 8.29 8.84 3.04
C LEU A 83 7.36 7.73 2.59
N THR A 84 7.58 7.15 1.42
CA THR A 84 6.79 6.02 0.92
C THR A 84 6.86 4.82 1.86
N ILE A 85 8.05 4.48 2.37
CA ILE A 85 8.22 3.42 3.37
C ILE A 85 7.42 3.74 4.64
N LEU A 86 7.46 4.98 5.11
CA LEU A 86 6.69 5.42 6.28
C LEU A 86 5.17 5.29 6.03
N GLU A 87 4.70 5.65 4.85
CA GLU A 87 3.29 5.48 4.49
C GLU A 87 2.86 4.02 4.49
N VAL A 88 3.68 3.11 3.96
CA VAL A 88 3.41 1.67 4.00
C VAL A 88 3.30 1.18 5.44
N ILE A 89 4.21 1.62 6.32
CA ILE A 89 4.18 1.26 7.74
C ILE A 89 2.88 1.72 8.38
N ILE A 90 2.49 2.99 8.17
CA ILE A 90 1.27 3.57 8.75
C ILE A 90 0.03 2.83 8.24
N VAL A 91 -0.11 2.67 6.92
CA VAL A 91 -1.24 1.95 6.30
C VAL A 91 -1.31 0.52 6.81
N GLY A 92 -0.17 -0.17 6.92
CA GLY A 92 -0.11 -1.54 7.45
C GLY A 92 -0.56 -1.64 8.90
N ILE A 93 -0.11 -0.72 9.76
CA ILE A 93 -0.52 -0.65 11.17
C ILE A 93 -2.03 -0.43 11.28
N VAL A 94 -2.57 0.55 10.54
CA VAL A 94 -4.00 0.87 10.57
C VAL A 94 -4.83 -0.31 10.07
N LEU A 95 -4.45 -0.92 8.94
CA LEU A 95 -5.14 -2.10 8.41
C LEU A 95 -5.13 -3.26 9.40
N ASN A 96 -3.98 -3.56 9.99
CA ASN A 96 -3.89 -4.65 10.96
C ASN A 96 -4.71 -4.36 12.23
N ALA A 97 -4.73 -3.11 12.70
CA ALA A 97 -5.53 -2.69 13.85
C ALA A 97 -7.04 -2.85 13.59
N VAL A 98 -7.51 -2.38 12.42
CA VAL A 98 -8.92 -2.51 12.03
C VAL A 98 -9.29 -3.97 11.79
N PHE A 99 -8.41 -4.76 11.16
CA PHE A 99 -8.69 -6.17 10.92
C PHE A 99 -8.75 -6.96 12.23
N LYS A 100 -7.88 -6.63 13.20
CA LYS A 100 -7.93 -7.16 14.57
C LYS A 100 -9.24 -6.78 15.27
N ALA A 101 -9.72 -5.55 15.10
CA ALA A 101 -11.01 -5.11 15.66
C ALA A 101 -12.20 -5.90 15.09
N PHE A 102 -12.10 -6.36 13.84
CA PHE A 102 -13.05 -7.29 13.22
C PHE A 102 -12.82 -8.76 13.60
N GLY A 103 -11.95 -9.05 14.56
CA GLY A 103 -11.63 -10.41 15.00
C GLY A 103 -10.92 -11.25 13.93
N TYR A 104 -10.22 -10.61 13.00
CA TYR A 104 -9.58 -11.25 11.84
C TYR A 104 -10.53 -12.05 10.93
N GLN A 105 -11.81 -11.70 10.92
CA GLN A 105 -12.80 -12.34 10.05
C GLN A 105 -12.77 -11.73 8.66
N ASP A 106 -12.48 -12.52 7.64
CA ASP A 106 -12.35 -12.11 6.24
C ASP A 106 -13.69 -12.09 5.48
N THR A 107 -14.78 -11.70 6.15
CA THR A 107 -16.10 -11.56 5.52
C THR A 107 -16.07 -10.49 4.42
N LYS A 108 -16.96 -10.60 3.41
CA LYS A 108 -17.05 -9.63 2.30
C LYS A 108 -17.11 -8.18 2.81
N ARG A 109 -17.95 -7.94 3.83
CA ARG A 109 -18.09 -6.63 4.47
C ARG A 109 -16.77 -6.15 5.07
N ASN A 110 -16.09 -6.99 5.85
CA ASN A 110 -14.87 -6.60 6.55
C ASN A 110 -13.73 -6.27 5.57
N ILE A 111 -13.56 -7.05 4.51
CA ILE A 111 -12.52 -6.80 3.51
C ILE A 111 -12.83 -5.53 2.69
N ILE A 112 -14.09 -5.26 2.37
CA ILE A 112 -14.49 -3.99 1.73
C ILE A 112 -14.16 -2.81 2.65
N LEU A 113 -14.50 -2.89 3.93
CA LEU A 113 -14.18 -1.85 4.91
C LEU A 113 -12.67 -1.66 5.08
N LEU A 114 -11.88 -2.73 5.01
CA LEU A 114 -10.41 -2.67 5.03
C LEU A 114 -9.87 -1.99 3.77
N GLY A 115 -10.42 -2.27 2.59
CA GLY A 115 -10.09 -1.56 1.36
C GLY A 115 -10.35 -0.05 1.46
N ILE A 116 -11.53 0.33 1.96
CA ILE A 116 -11.89 1.74 2.21
C ILE A 116 -10.93 2.37 3.24
N THR A 117 -10.62 1.65 4.31
CA THR A 117 -9.66 2.09 5.34
C THR A 117 -8.29 2.35 4.73
N ALA A 118 -7.75 1.44 3.91
CA ALA A 118 -6.48 1.63 3.20
C ALA A 118 -6.49 2.91 2.37
N GLY A 119 -7.54 3.08 1.55
CA GLY A 119 -7.71 4.27 0.71
C GLY A 119 -7.78 5.57 1.53
N ALA A 120 -8.58 5.59 2.59
CA ALA A 120 -8.74 6.75 3.45
C ALA A 120 -7.45 7.12 4.19
N THR A 121 -6.73 6.12 4.74
CA THR A 121 -5.42 6.34 5.35
C THR A 121 -4.44 6.91 4.33
N LYS A 122 -4.45 6.40 3.08
CA LYS A 122 -3.56 6.90 2.04
C LYS A 122 -3.87 8.36 1.65
N ILE A 123 -5.13 8.79 1.64
CA ILE A 123 -5.45 10.21 1.38
C ILE A 123 -4.75 11.11 2.40
N LEU A 124 -4.88 10.75 3.68
CA LEU A 124 -4.28 11.53 4.77
C LEU A 124 -2.75 11.51 4.70
N THR A 125 -2.14 10.33 4.55
CA THR A 125 -0.68 10.22 4.54
C THR A 125 -0.08 10.89 3.30
N SER A 126 -0.68 10.71 2.11
CA SER A 126 -0.23 11.37 0.87
C SER A 126 -0.27 12.89 0.98
N TYR A 127 -1.28 13.44 1.64
CA TYR A 127 -1.39 14.88 1.81
C TYR A 127 -0.25 15.40 2.69
N CYS A 128 0.03 14.71 3.79
CA CYS A 128 1.16 15.05 4.67
C CYS A 128 2.50 14.90 3.95
N THR A 129 2.72 13.83 3.19
CA THR A 129 3.97 13.63 2.45
C THR A 129 4.13 14.66 1.35
N ALA A 130 3.08 15.02 0.61
CA ALA A 130 3.13 16.08 -0.39
C ALA A 130 3.55 17.44 0.20
N ILE A 131 3.10 17.77 1.42
CA ILE A 131 3.53 18.98 2.12
C ILE A 131 5.03 18.89 2.44
N ILE A 132 5.47 17.76 3.00
CA ILE A 132 6.87 17.55 3.36
C ILE A 132 7.77 17.63 2.12
N GLU A 133 7.39 16.98 1.02
CA GLU A 133 8.12 17.03 -0.25
C GLU A 133 8.23 18.45 -0.79
N ALA A 134 7.13 19.20 -0.80
CA ALA A 134 7.15 20.60 -1.24
C ALA A 134 8.09 21.46 -0.38
N LEU A 135 8.13 21.22 0.93
CA LEU A 135 9.05 21.92 1.85
C LEU A 135 10.51 21.51 1.64
N MET A 136 10.78 20.23 1.33
CA MET A 136 12.13 19.72 1.05
C MET A 136 12.76 20.40 -0.17
N VAL A 137 11.95 20.82 -1.14
CA VAL A 137 12.41 21.56 -2.34
C VAL A 137 12.51 23.08 -2.07
N GLY A 138 12.26 23.53 -0.83
CA GLY A 138 12.45 24.92 -0.40
C GLY A 138 11.26 25.84 -0.64
N THR A 139 10.06 25.30 -0.89
CA THR A 139 8.86 26.14 -1.03
C THR A 139 8.39 26.72 0.30
N SER A 140 7.67 27.84 0.26
CA SER A 140 7.05 28.40 1.46
C SER A 140 5.94 27.48 1.98
N PHE A 141 5.73 27.45 3.31
CA PHE A 141 4.69 26.61 3.92
C PHE A 141 3.29 26.85 3.36
N LYS A 142 2.93 28.11 3.11
CA LYS A 142 1.62 28.45 2.51
C LYS A 142 1.49 27.89 1.09
N THR A 143 2.55 27.98 0.29
CA THR A 143 2.60 27.40 -1.05
C THR A 143 2.52 25.87 -1.01
N ALA A 144 3.24 25.23 -0.09
CA ALA A 144 3.24 23.78 0.08
C ALA A 144 1.84 23.22 0.38
N ILE A 145 1.09 23.86 1.29
CA ILE A 145 -0.29 23.48 1.61
C ILE A 145 -1.19 23.58 0.37
N VAL A 146 -1.13 24.70 -0.35
CA VAL A 146 -1.97 24.91 -1.53
C VAL A 146 -1.63 23.90 -2.63
N ALA A 147 -0.35 23.68 -2.91
CA ALA A 147 0.09 22.71 -3.92
C ALA A 147 -0.33 21.28 -3.56
N SER A 148 -0.20 20.90 -2.28
CA SER A 148 -0.60 19.58 -1.78
C SER A 148 -2.12 19.39 -1.82
N PHE A 149 -2.89 20.46 -1.63
CA PHE A 149 -4.34 20.40 -1.78
C PHE A 149 -4.74 20.15 -3.24
N LEU A 150 -4.04 20.76 -4.19
CA LEU A 150 -4.27 20.58 -5.63
C LEU A 150 -3.90 19.18 -6.14
N SER A 151 -3.07 18.41 -5.42
CA SER A 151 -2.78 17.00 -5.76
C SER A 151 -3.78 15.99 -5.18
N LEU A 152 -4.67 16.42 -4.28
CA LEU A 152 -5.66 15.54 -3.65
C LEU A 152 -6.59 14.85 -4.64
N PRO A 153 -7.10 15.47 -5.73
CA PRO A 153 -7.99 14.78 -6.66
C PRO A 153 -7.41 13.49 -7.22
N ALA A 154 -6.14 13.50 -7.63
CA ALA A 154 -5.45 12.30 -8.11
C ALA A 154 -5.27 11.25 -7.00
N THR A 155 -4.96 11.70 -5.78
CA THR A 155 -4.86 10.83 -4.60
C THR A 155 -6.21 10.16 -4.28
N VAL A 156 -7.31 10.91 -4.34
CA VAL A 156 -8.66 10.38 -4.11
C VAL A 156 -9.02 9.31 -5.14
N ILE A 157 -8.73 9.55 -6.42
CA ILE A 157 -8.94 8.54 -7.48
C ILE A 157 -8.13 7.27 -7.18
N ASN A 158 -6.86 7.42 -6.79
CA ASN A 158 -6.00 6.31 -6.38
C ASN A 158 -6.54 5.54 -5.15
N SER A 159 -7.08 6.26 -4.18
CA SER A 159 -7.66 5.68 -2.98
C SER A 159 -8.98 4.95 -3.25
N ILE A 160 -9.81 5.46 -4.18
CA ILE A 160 -11.01 4.76 -4.66
C ILE A 160 -10.61 3.48 -5.40
N SER A 161 -9.63 3.57 -6.30
CA SER A 161 -9.07 2.39 -6.98
C SER A 161 -8.59 1.36 -5.97
N THR A 162 -7.87 1.77 -4.93
CA THR A 162 -7.43 0.88 -3.86
C THR A 162 -8.61 0.26 -3.10
N ALA A 163 -9.62 1.05 -2.74
CA ALA A 163 -10.80 0.58 -2.02
C ALA A 163 -11.62 -0.46 -2.81
N ILE A 164 -11.60 -0.39 -4.14
CA ILE A 164 -12.26 -1.34 -5.04
C ILE A 164 -11.38 -2.57 -5.30
N CYS A 165 -10.10 -2.35 -5.63
CA CYS A 165 -9.20 -3.42 -6.04
C CYS A 165 -8.80 -4.33 -4.89
N VAL A 166 -8.65 -3.81 -3.66
CA VAL A 166 -8.32 -4.64 -2.48
C VAL A 166 -9.34 -5.77 -2.28
N PRO A 167 -10.66 -5.52 -2.11
CA PRO A 167 -11.62 -6.61 -1.92
C PRO A 167 -11.72 -7.53 -3.14
N LEU A 168 -11.70 -6.98 -4.36
CA LEU A 168 -11.74 -7.77 -5.58
C LEU A 168 -10.59 -8.80 -5.61
N LEU A 169 -9.35 -8.31 -5.54
CA LEU A 169 -8.16 -9.14 -5.64
C LEU A 169 -8.00 -10.06 -4.41
N TYR A 170 -8.41 -9.59 -3.22
CA TYR A 170 -8.39 -10.42 -2.02
C TYR A 170 -9.21 -11.69 -2.22
N PHE A 171 -10.48 -11.56 -2.67
CA PHE A 171 -11.34 -12.72 -2.87
C PHE A 171 -10.92 -13.58 -4.06
N THR A 172 -10.34 -12.99 -5.11
CA THR A 172 -9.76 -13.75 -6.23
C THR A 172 -8.60 -14.64 -5.79
N PHE A 173 -7.69 -14.12 -4.97
CA PHE A 173 -6.44 -14.82 -4.64
C PHE A 173 -6.43 -15.52 -3.28
N ARG A 174 -7.41 -15.28 -2.40
CA ARG A 174 -7.43 -15.88 -1.04
C ARG A 174 -7.33 -17.39 -1.06
N THR A 175 -7.97 -18.08 -2.01
CA THR A 175 -7.95 -19.54 -2.07
C THR A 175 -6.54 -20.06 -2.37
N VAL A 176 -5.88 -19.48 -3.37
CA VAL A 176 -4.52 -19.84 -3.78
C VAL A 176 -3.52 -19.51 -2.66
N ILE A 177 -3.60 -18.30 -2.11
CA ILE A 177 -2.67 -17.86 -1.07
C ILE A 177 -2.90 -18.60 0.24
N SER A 178 -4.15 -18.93 0.61
CA SER A 178 -4.44 -19.73 1.81
C SER A 178 -3.97 -21.17 1.65
N ALA A 179 -4.18 -21.78 0.48
CA ALA A 179 -3.61 -23.09 0.17
C ALA A 179 -2.09 -23.08 0.25
N THR A 180 -1.45 -21.98 -0.16
CA THR A 180 0.00 -21.86 -0.06
C THR A 180 0.41 -21.63 1.39
N THR A 181 -0.19 -20.72 2.15
CA THR A 181 0.22 -20.39 3.53
C THR A 181 -0.12 -21.47 4.57
N HIS A 182 -1.19 -22.24 4.33
CA HIS A 182 -1.68 -23.30 5.24
C HIS A 182 -1.47 -24.72 4.68
N GLY A 183 -0.98 -24.84 3.44
CA GLY A 183 -0.63 -26.10 2.79
C GLY A 183 0.69 -26.67 3.30
N SER A 184 0.56 -27.46 4.36
CA SER A 184 1.18 -28.78 4.55
C SER A 184 0.42 -29.42 5.71
N ARG A 185 -0.71 -30.06 5.39
CA ARG A 185 -1.32 -31.08 6.23
C ARG A 185 -1.28 -32.37 5.46
#